data_AF-A0A0M0GFI6-F1
#
_entry.id   AF-A0A0M0GFI6-F1
#
_cell.length_a   1.000
_cell.length_b   1.000
_cell.length_c   1.000
_cell.angle_alpha   90.00
_cell.angle_beta   90.00
_cell.angle_gamma   90.00
#
_symmetry.space_group_name_H-M   'P 1'
#
loop_
_entity.id
_entity.type
_entity.pdbx_description
1 polymer ?
#
loop_
_entity_poly.entity_id
_entity_poly.type
_entity_poly.pdbx_seq_one_letter_code
_entity_poly.pdbx_strand_id
1 'polypeptide(L)'
;MEQYTGFFITLLLIFIIVVFSKYIYWWVKSLIVTYYIVVSYYFITVKNRIDKEFEGVLPVPDAYWDQNSGWVDTITNYLFLPLAAILIFIYFKWFTKVQSKKAKILILISLIPSAFLFMFFLFLFSFAYGYRP
;
A
#
# COMPACT_ATOMS: atom_id res chain seq x y z
N MET A 1 5.92 -9.04 -16.01
CA MET A 1 4.88 -8.05 -15.62
C MET A 1 3.78 -8.67 -14.77
N GLU A 2 3.31 -9.88 -15.09
CA GLU A 2 2.27 -10.57 -14.31
C GLU A 2 2.59 -10.70 -12.81
N GLN A 3 3.85 -10.99 -12.48
CA GLN A 3 4.32 -11.08 -11.08
C GLN A 3 4.02 -9.81 -10.27
N TYR A 4 4.11 -8.62 -10.86
CA TYR A 4 4.00 -7.34 -10.15
C TYR A 4 2.65 -6.63 -10.33
N THR A 5 1.67 -7.30 -10.95
CA THR A 5 0.37 -6.69 -11.25
C THR A 5 -0.35 -6.17 -10.01
N GLY A 6 -0.44 -6.99 -8.95
CA GLY A 6 -1.09 -6.58 -7.69
C GLY A 6 -0.40 -5.39 -7.03
N PHE A 7 0.94 -5.35 -7.10
CA PHE A 7 1.73 -4.23 -6.62
C PHE A 7 1.44 -2.94 -7.39
N PHE A 8 1.45 -2.97 -8.73
CA PHE A 8 1.15 -1.79 -9.55
C PHE A 8 -0.28 -1.29 -9.39
N ILE A 9 -1.25 -2.21 -9.23
CA ILE A 9 -2.63 -1.83 -8.90
C ILE A 9 -2.68 -1.08 -7.56
N THR A 10 -1.98 -1.59 -6.55
CA THR A 10 -1.88 -0.92 -5.23
C THR A 10 -1.30 0.48 -5.35
N LEU A 11 -0.18 0.64 -6.08
CA LEU A 11 0.43 1.96 -6.32
C LEU A 11 -0.50 2.91 -7.08
N LEU A 12 -1.20 2.42 -8.11
CA LEU A 12 -2.13 3.22 -8.89
C LEU A 12 -3.25 3.79 -8.00
N LEU A 13 -3.82 2.97 -7.12
CA LEU A 13 -4.83 3.40 -6.17
C LEU A 13 -4.30 4.47 -5.20
N ILE A 14 -3.09 4.27 -4.67
CA ILE A 14 -2.42 5.26 -3.81
C ILE A 14 -2.24 6.60 -4.55
N PHE A 15 -1.75 6.55 -5.79
CA PHE A 15 -1.55 7.75 -6.59
C PHE A 15 -2.85 8.45 -6.95
N ILE A 16 -3.93 7.72 -7.24
CA ILE A 16 -5.26 8.30 -7.44
C ILE A 16 -5.68 9.06 -6.17
N ILE A 17 -5.60 8.43 -4.99
CA ILE A 17 -5.96 9.08 -3.72
C ILE A 17 -5.16 10.36 -3.49
N VAL A 18 -3.84 10.32 -3.71
CA VAL A 18 -2.94 11.46 -3.46
C VAL A 18 -3.14 12.58 -4.50
N VAL A 19 -3.16 12.25 -5.78
CA VAL A 19 -3.25 13.22 -6.89
C VAL A 19 -4.60 13.93 -6.87
N PHE A 20 -5.70 13.22 -6.66
CA PHE A 20 -7.04 13.81 -6.63
C PHE A 20 -7.42 14.44 -5.28
N SER A 21 -6.63 14.23 -4.22
CA SER A 21 -6.86 14.93 -2.96
C SER A 21 -6.60 16.44 -3.10
N LYS A 22 -7.65 17.23 -2.86
CA LYS A 22 -7.56 18.70 -2.85
C LYS A 22 -6.90 19.30 -1.59
N TYR A 23 -6.67 18.49 -0.55
CA TYR A 23 -6.11 18.96 0.72
C TYR A 23 -4.60 18.85 0.81
N ILE A 24 -3.97 18.16 -0.15
CA ILE A 24 -2.54 17.97 -0.21
C ILE A 24 -1.96 19.00 -1.18
N TYR A 25 -0.99 19.79 -0.74
CA TYR A 25 -0.30 20.74 -1.61
C TYR A 25 0.52 20.00 -2.67
N TRP A 26 0.68 20.61 -3.85
CA TRP A 26 1.35 19.97 -4.98
C TRP A 26 2.77 19.48 -4.65
N TRP A 27 3.55 20.25 -3.89
CA TRP A 27 4.91 19.85 -3.47
C TRP A 27 4.90 18.65 -2.52
N VAL A 28 3.89 18.55 -1.64
CA VAL A 28 3.70 17.37 -0.76
C VAL A 28 3.30 16.15 -1.61
N LYS A 29 2.46 16.33 -2.64
CA LYS A 29 2.13 15.24 -3.58
C LYS A 29 3.40 14.73 -4.26
N SER A 30 4.27 15.61 -4.73
CA SER A 30 5.56 15.24 -5.32
C SER A 30 6.42 14.43 -4.34
N LEU A 31 6.54 14.87 -3.08
CA LEU A 31 7.27 14.11 -2.06
C LEU A 31 6.69 12.71 -1.82
N ILE A 32 5.35 12.61 -1.73
CA ILE A 32 4.67 11.31 -1.56
C ILE A 32 4.93 10.41 -2.77
N VAL A 33 4.81 10.93 -3.99
CA VAL A 33 5.07 10.16 -5.21
C VAL A 33 6.52 9.68 -5.25
N THR A 34 7.49 10.55 -4.97
CA THR A 34 8.91 10.17 -4.89
C THR A 34 9.14 9.08 -3.85
N TYR A 35 8.53 9.19 -2.67
CA TYR A 35 8.60 8.16 -1.63
C TYR A 35 8.15 6.79 -2.15
N TYR A 36 6.96 6.72 -2.78
CA TYR A 36 6.45 5.45 -3.28
C TYR A 36 7.27 4.91 -4.46
N ILE A 37 7.86 5.76 -5.30
CA ILE A 37 8.81 5.34 -6.34
C ILE A 37 10.02 4.65 -5.71
N VAL A 38 10.58 5.21 -4.64
CA VAL A 38 11.73 4.63 -3.92
C VAL A 38 11.35 3.28 -3.29
N VAL A 39 10.20 3.21 -2.60
CA VAL A 39 9.70 1.93 -2.04
C VAL A 39 9.51 0.89 -3.15
N SER A 40 9.00 1.30 -4.30
CA SER A 40 8.81 0.42 -5.46
C SER A 40 10.11 -0.14 -6.00
N TYR A 41 11.12 0.71 -6.12
CA TYR A 41 12.46 0.30 -6.53
C TYR A 41 13.00 -0.79 -5.59
N TYR A 42 12.97 -0.55 -4.27
CA TYR A 42 13.45 -1.53 -3.30
C TYR A 42 12.66 -2.83 -3.34
N PHE A 43 11.33 -2.77 -3.40
CA PHE A 43 10.48 -3.96 -3.47
C PHE A 43 10.87 -4.85 -4.64
N ILE A 44 10.94 -4.29 -5.85
CA ILE A 44 11.25 -5.03 -7.07
C ILE A 44 12.69 -5.57 -7.03
N THR A 45 13.67 -4.75 -6.64
CA THR A 45 15.08 -5.16 -6.62
C THR A 45 15.33 -6.28 -5.62
N VAL A 46 14.81 -6.19 -4.41
CA VAL A 46 15.01 -7.23 -3.39
C VAL A 46 14.24 -8.49 -3.74
N LYS A 47 13.00 -8.37 -4.25
CA LYS A 47 12.21 -9.53 -4.69
C LYS A 47 12.93 -10.31 -5.79
N ASN A 48 13.39 -9.62 -6.83
CA ASN A 48 14.16 -10.25 -7.91
C ASN A 48 15.46 -10.89 -7.41
N ARG A 49 16.12 -10.29 -6.41
CA ARG A 49 17.33 -10.87 -5.81
C ARG A 49 17.03 -12.19 -5.10
N ILE A 50 15.99 -12.21 -4.27
CA ILE A 50 15.56 -13.42 -3.55
C ILE A 50 15.14 -14.50 -4.57
N ASP A 51 14.31 -14.15 -5.55
CA ASP A 51 13.86 -15.10 -6.58
C ASP A 51 15.03 -15.70 -7.37
N LYS A 52 16.06 -14.90 -7.69
CA LYS A 52 17.27 -15.36 -8.38
C LYS A 52 18.16 -16.26 -7.51
N GLU A 53 18.23 -16.00 -6.20
CA GLU A 53 19.04 -16.78 -5.26
C GLU A 53 18.55 -18.23 -5.14
N PHE A 54 17.24 -18.45 -5.31
CA PHE A 54 16.60 -19.76 -5.22
C PHE A 54 16.12 -20.28 -6.59
N GLU A 55 16.62 -19.69 -7.68
CA GLU A 55 16.26 -20.08 -9.04
C GLU A 55 16.72 -21.51 -9.34
N GLY A 56 15.82 -22.35 -9.87
CA GLY A 56 16.14 -23.74 -10.22
C GLY A 56 16.19 -24.72 -9.04
N VAL A 57 15.95 -24.28 -7.80
CA VAL A 57 15.86 -25.15 -6.63
C VAL A 57 14.41 -25.60 -6.44
N LEU A 58 14.13 -26.88 -6.70
CA LEU A 58 12.82 -27.50 -6.51
C LEU A 58 12.92 -28.69 -5.53
N PRO A 59 12.03 -28.79 -4.53
CA PRO A 59 10.95 -27.85 -4.19
C PRO A 59 11.49 -26.52 -3.60
N VAL A 60 10.68 -25.45 -3.66
CA VAL A 60 11.05 -24.14 -3.08
C VAL A 60 11.36 -24.32 -1.58
N PRO A 61 12.59 -24.02 -1.14
CA PRO A 61 13.02 -24.33 0.22
C PRO A 61 12.40 -23.38 1.25
N ASP A 62 12.31 -23.83 2.50
CA ASP A 62 11.78 -23.04 3.62
C ASP A 62 12.54 -21.71 3.80
N ALA A 63 13.85 -21.72 3.56
CA ALA A 63 14.69 -20.52 3.61
C ALA A 63 14.22 -19.40 2.66
N TYR A 64 13.69 -19.76 1.48
CA TYR A 64 13.10 -18.78 0.56
C TYR A 64 11.88 -18.12 1.21
N TRP A 65 10.98 -18.92 1.79
CA TRP A 65 9.74 -18.42 2.38
C TRP A 65 10.04 -17.54 3.59
N ASP A 66 10.95 -17.93 4.47
CA ASP A 66 11.34 -17.11 5.62
C ASP A 66 11.87 -15.73 5.18
N GLN A 67 12.73 -15.70 4.15
CA GLN A 67 13.30 -14.46 3.64
C GLN A 67 12.26 -13.61 2.89
N ASN A 68 11.45 -14.24 2.03
CA ASN A 68 10.46 -13.57 1.23
C ASN A 68 9.30 -13.02 2.09
N SER A 69 8.74 -13.82 2.99
CA SER A 69 7.66 -13.41 3.89
C SER A 69 8.12 -12.27 4.81
N GLY A 70 9.33 -12.36 5.38
CA GLY A 70 9.88 -11.29 6.21
C GLY A 70 10.11 -9.98 5.43
N TRP A 71 10.58 -10.08 4.18
CA TRP A 71 10.71 -8.92 3.31
C TRP A 71 9.36 -8.30 2.94
N VAL A 72 8.37 -9.14 2.62
CA VAL A 72 7.03 -8.68 2.26
C VAL A 72 6.34 -8.01 3.44
N ASP A 73 6.44 -8.55 4.64
CA ASP A 73 5.91 -7.91 5.86
C ASP A 73 6.50 -6.50 6.06
N THR A 74 7.81 -6.38 5.86
CA THR A 74 8.52 -5.10 5.92
C THR A 74 7.99 -4.11 4.87
N ILE A 75 7.86 -4.54 3.61
CA ILE A 75 7.38 -3.68 2.52
C ILE A 75 5.89 -3.33 2.67
N THR A 76 5.07 -4.26 3.17
CA THR A 76 3.67 -3.99 3.50
C THR A 76 3.58 -2.80 4.46
N ASN A 77 4.40 -2.76 5.50
CA ASN A 77 4.42 -1.63 6.43
C ASN A 77 4.83 -0.31 5.75
N TYR A 78 5.88 -0.33 4.92
CA TYR A 78 6.30 0.85 4.16
C TYR A 78 5.28 1.33 3.12
N LEU A 79 4.44 0.45 2.59
CA LEU A 79 3.38 0.83 1.67
C LEU A 79 2.13 1.35 2.40
N PHE A 80 1.65 0.61 3.39
CA PHE A 80 0.31 0.80 3.95
C PHE A 80 0.28 1.75 5.14
N LEU A 81 1.36 1.90 5.94
CA LEU A 81 1.36 2.87 7.04
C LEU A 81 1.33 4.32 6.56
N PRO A 82 2.15 4.74 5.57
CA PRO A 82 2.03 6.09 5.02
C PRO A 82 0.68 6.32 4.33
N LEU A 83 0.13 5.31 3.65
CA LEU A 83 -1.22 5.37 3.09
C LEU A 83 -2.28 5.59 4.19
N ALA A 84 -2.20 4.87 5.30
CA ALA A 84 -3.10 5.06 6.44
C ALA A 84 -3.02 6.49 6.98
N ALA A 85 -1.81 7.03 7.14
CA ALA A 85 -1.62 8.42 7.58
C ALA A 85 -2.25 9.44 6.59
N ILE A 86 -2.08 9.23 5.28
CA ILE A 86 -2.68 10.05 4.23
C ILE A 86 -4.21 9.98 4.30
N LEU A 87 -4.79 8.80 4.44
CA LEU A 87 -6.24 8.60 4.54
C LEU A 87 -6.81 9.29 5.79
N ILE A 88 -6.18 9.10 6.95
CA ILE A 88 -6.56 9.76 8.20
C ILE A 88 -6.53 11.29 8.02
N PHE A 89 -5.48 11.82 7.42
CA PHE A 89 -5.37 13.26 7.14
C PHE A 89 -6.51 13.76 6.25
N ILE A 90 -6.83 13.05 5.16
CA ILE A 90 -7.92 13.42 4.25
C ILE A 90 -9.26 13.40 4.98
N TYR A 91 -9.54 12.35 5.74
CA TYR A 91 -10.76 12.21 6.53
C TYR A 91 -10.89 13.31 7.60
N PHE A 92 -9.81 13.63 8.29
CA PHE A 92 -9.76 14.74 9.24
C PHE A 92 -10.08 16.08 8.56
N LYS A 93 -9.51 16.34 7.37
CA LYS A 93 -9.81 17.55 6.61
C LYS A 93 -11.26 17.59 6.12
N TRP A 94 -11.84 16.47 5.71
CA TRP A 94 -13.26 16.36 5.37
C TRP A 94 -14.15 16.72 6.56
N PHE A 95 -13.90 16.11 7.71
CA PHE A 95 -14.70 16.32 8.91
C PHE A 95 -14.65 17.76 9.42
N THR A 96 -13.46 18.38 9.39
CA THR A 96 -13.24 19.75 9.88
C THR A 96 -13.77 20.83 8.94
N LYS A 97 -13.80 20.58 7.63
CA LYS A 97 -14.24 21.58 6.63
C LYS A 97 -15.75 21.57 6.38
N VAL A 98 -16.44 20.47 6.66
CA VAL A 98 -17.90 20.38 6.51
C VAL A 98 -18.62 21.06 7.67
N GLN A 99 -19.59 21.92 7.36
CA GLN A 99 -20.43 22.58 8.37
C GLN A 99 -21.68 21.76 8.76
N SER A 100 -22.22 20.99 7.81
CA SER A 100 -23.44 20.21 8.01
C SER A 100 -23.22 19.00 8.94
N LYS A 101 -24.02 18.92 10.01
CA LYS A 101 -24.03 17.75 10.93
C LYS A 101 -24.31 16.44 10.19
N LYS A 102 -25.24 16.44 9.23
CA LYS A 102 -25.57 15.25 8.41
C LYS A 102 -24.35 14.78 7.62
N ALA A 103 -23.64 15.72 6.98
CA ALA A 103 -22.45 15.38 6.21
C ALA A 103 -21.29 14.88 7.11
N LYS A 104 -21.13 15.40 8.33
CA LYS A 104 -20.17 14.85 9.30
C LYS A 104 -20.47 13.40 9.66
N ILE A 105 -21.74 13.07 9.89
CA ILE A 105 -22.18 11.70 10.18
C ILE A 105 -21.88 10.79 8.97
N LEU A 106 -22.18 11.23 7.75
CA LEU A 106 -21.88 10.45 6.54
C LEU A 106 -20.37 10.20 6.37
N ILE A 107 -19.52 11.20 6.64
CA ILE A 107 -18.05 11.04 6.62
C ILE A 107 -17.61 10.00 7.66
N LEU A 108 -18.18 10.03 8.87
CA LEU A 108 -17.85 9.05 9.90
C LEU A 108 -18.31 7.64 9.52
N ILE A 109 -19.49 7.50 8.93
CA ILE A 109 -19.99 6.21 8.46
C ILE A 109 -19.12 5.67 7.31
N SER A 110 -18.67 6.54 6.39
CA SER A 110 -17.83 6.11 5.25
C SER A 110 -16.43 5.65 5.65
N LEU A 111 -15.97 5.95 6.87
CA LEU A 111 -14.73 5.37 7.41
C LEU A 111 -14.80 3.85 7.48
N ILE A 112 -15.97 3.27 7.79
CA ILE A 112 -16.15 1.83 7.95
C ILE A 112 -15.84 1.10 6.64
N PRO A 113 -16.54 1.35 5.51
CA PRO A 113 -16.22 0.68 4.25
C PRO A 113 -14.80 1.02 3.75
N SER A 114 -14.28 2.21 4.04
CA SER A 114 -12.91 2.57 3.68
C SER A 114 -11.86 1.76 4.44
N ALA A 115 -12.09 1.53 5.74
CA ALA A 115 -11.22 0.69 6.57
C ALA A 115 -11.28 -0.77 6.11
N PHE A 116 -12.46 -1.29 5.77
CA PHE A 116 -12.59 -2.62 5.19
C PHE A 116 -11.81 -2.76 3.88
N LEU A 117 -11.92 -1.79 2.97
CA LEU A 117 -11.15 -1.79 1.72
C LEU A 117 -9.65 -1.72 1.98
N PHE A 118 -9.21 -0.86 2.90
CA PHE A 118 -7.80 -0.77 3.28
C PHE A 118 -7.26 -2.11 3.79
N MET A 119 -7.97 -2.74 4.73
CA MET A 119 -7.59 -4.05 5.27
C MET A 119 -7.60 -5.14 4.20
N PHE A 120 -8.58 -5.09 3.29
CA PHE A 120 -8.67 -6.03 2.16
C PHE A 120 -7.45 -5.92 1.24
N PHE A 121 -7.05 -4.70 0.85
CA PHE A 121 -5.85 -4.51 0.01
C PHE A 121 -4.55 -4.85 0.74
N LEU A 122 -4.45 -4.53 2.03
CA LEU A 122 -3.30 -4.92 2.87
C LEU A 122 -3.15 -6.44 2.92
N PHE A 123 -4.26 -7.14 3.16
CA PHE A 123 -4.30 -8.60 3.17
C PHE A 123 -3.95 -9.17 1.80
N LEU A 124 -4.59 -8.70 0.73
CA LEU A 124 -4.32 -9.19 -0.64
C LEU A 124 -2.86 -9.01 -1.03
N PHE A 125 -2.26 -7.87 -0.70
CA PHE A 125 -0.84 -7.62 -1.00
C PHE A 125 0.05 -8.61 -0.25
N SER A 126 -0.15 -8.76 1.06
CA SER A 126 0.64 -9.67 1.89
C SER A 126 0.44 -11.13 1.48
N PHE A 127 -0.79 -11.51 1.14
CA PHE A 127 -1.14 -12.84 0.68
C PHE A 127 -0.49 -13.15 -0.67
N ALA A 128 -0.62 -12.25 -1.65
CA ALA A 128 -0.11 -12.47 -3.00
C ALA A 128 1.42 -12.57 -3.06
N TYR A 129 2.13 -11.85 -2.18
CA TYR A 129 3.58 -11.74 -2.25
C TYR A 129 4.33 -12.51 -1.17
N GLY A 130 3.73 -12.69 0.01
CA GLY A 130 4.43 -13.17 1.20
C GLY A 130 3.89 -14.47 1.77
N TYR A 131 2.81 -15.05 1.23
CA TYR A 131 2.23 -16.28 1.76
C TYR A 131 2.88 -17.53 1.15
N ARG A 132 3.22 -18.49 2.01
CA ARG A 132 3.70 -19.83 1.61
C ARG A 132 2.48 -20.69 1.21
N PRO A 133 2.37 -21.13 -0.07
CA PRO A 133 1.27 -21.95 -0.55
C PRO A 133 1.28 -23.37 0.04
#